data_AF-A0ABD6BMR2-F1
#
_entry.id   AF-A0ABD6BMR2-F1
#
_cell.length_a   1.000
_cell.length_b   1.000
_cell.length_c   1.000
_cell.angle_alpha   90.00
_cell.angle_beta   90.00
_cell.angle_gamma   90.00
#
_symmetry.space_group_name_H-M   'P 1'
#
loop_
_entity.id
_entity.type
_entity.pdbx_description
1 polymer ?
#
loop_
_entity_poly.entity_id
_entity_poly.type
_entity_poly.pdbx_seq_one_letter_code
_entity_poly.pdbx_strand_id
1 'polypeptide(L)'
;MSDNESGKPQSGELFGIPYNFDRPSIGRMLSAYWQPDKGMLVEKPFGVGYTLNLANWRSWIVVLVAGGLLWQETQKGRGGEVSDEEPVEVIVDDD
;
A
#
# COMPACT_ATOMS: atom_id res chain seq x y z
N MET A 1 -1.74 5.24 28.69
CA MET A 1 -2.73 4.84 27.67
C MET A 1 -3.79 5.92 27.62
N SER A 2 -4.22 6.31 26.42
CA SER A 2 -5.39 7.19 26.23
C SER A 2 -6.63 6.29 26.19
N ASP A 3 -7.44 6.33 27.23
CA ASP A 3 -8.67 5.54 27.31
C ASP A 3 -9.80 6.25 26.55
N ASN A 4 -10.61 5.51 25.79
CA ASN A 4 -11.79 6.07 25.14
C ASN A 4 -13.00 6.16 26.09
N GLU A 5 -14.12 6.74 25.64
CA GLU A 5 -15.34 6.90 26.43
C GLU A 5 -15.92 5.57 26.97
N SER A 6 -15.53 4.44 26.38
CA SER A 6 -15.91 3.09 26.83
C SER A 6 -14.84 2.39 27.70
N GLY A 7 -13.80 3.11 28.12
CA GLY A 7 -12.70 2.60 28.94
C GLY A 7 -11.74 1.66 28.22
N LYS A 8 -11.78 1.58 26.89
CA LYS A 8 -10.89 0.71 26.11
C LYS A 8 -9.65 1.49 25.67
N PRO A 9 -8.45 0.91 25.78
CA PRO A 9 -7.23 1.55 25.30
C PRO A 9 -7.31 1.74 23.77
N GLN A 10 -6.98 2.94 23.29
CA GLN A 10 -6.98 3.22 21.84
C GLN A 10 -5.70 2.73 21.14
N SER A 11 -4.66 2.37 21.89
CA SER A 11 -3.40 1.88 21.34
C SER A 11 -2.76 0.84 22.26
N GLY A 12 -1.94 -0.03 21.68
CA GLY A 12 -1.25 -1.09 22.40
C GLY A 12 -0.67 -2.13 21.47
N GLU A 13 -0.42 -3.32 22.01
CA GLU A 13 0.12 -4.45 21.27
C GLU A 13 -0.78 -5.66 21.49
N LEU A 14 -1.06 -6.40 20.42
CA LEU A 14 -1.82 -7.63 20.44
C LEU A 14 -1.00 -8.73 19.74
N PHE A 15 -0.57 -9.74 20.50
CA PHE A 15 0.27 -10.84 20.00
C PHE A 15 1.56 -10.41 19.27
N GLY A 16 2.25 -9.37 19.75
CA GLY A 16 3.44 -8.85 19.04
C GLY A 16 3.11 -7.79 17.99
N ILE A 17 1.84 -7.58 17.64
CA ILE A 17 1.41 -6.68 16.56
C ILE A 17 0.89 -5.37 17.17
N PRO A 18 1.50 -4.22 16.82
CA PRO A 18 1.07 -2.92 17.34
C PRO A 18 -0.29 -2.52 16.73
N TYR A 19 -1.11 -1.82 17.51
CA TYR A 19 -2.31 -1.17 17.03
C TYR A 19 -2.44 0.24 17.60
N ASN A 20 -3.02 1.15 16.82
CA ASN A 20 -3.32 2.50 17.23
C ASN A 20 -4.58 3.02 16.53
N PHE A 21 -5.58 3.43 17.29
CA PHE A 21 -6.84 4.00 16.82
C PHE A 21 -7.04 5.45 17.26
N ASP A 22 -5.98 6.13 17.72
CA ASP A 22 -6.02 7.57 18.00
C ASP A 22 -6.32 8.34 16.70
N ARG A 23 -7.04 9.47 16.79
CA ARG A 23 -7.28 10.32 15.61
C ARG A 23 -5.95 10.75 14.98
N PRO A 24 -5.68 10.39 13.71
CA PRO A 24 -4.42 10.74 13.08
C PRO A 24 -4.39 12.23 12.73
N SER A 25 -3.20 12.83 12.78
CA SER A 25 -2.91 14.12 12.17
C SER A 25 -1.93 13.93 11.01
N ILE A 26 -2.00 14.79 10.00
CA ILE A 26 -1.13 14.69 8.80
C ILE A 26 0.35 14.73 9.20
N GLY A 27 0.73 15.62 10.14
CA GLY A 27 2.10 15.71 10.63
C GLY A 27 2.56 14.43 11.35
N ARG A 28 1.67 13.81 12.15
CA ARG A 28 1.95 12.53 12.82
C ARG A 28 2.07 11.38 11.80
N MET A 29 1.28 11.40 10.73
CA MET A 29 1.43 10.41 9.66
C MET A 29 2.79 10.51 9.00
N LEU A 30 3.19 11.70 8.51
CA LEU A 30 4.47 11.88 7.82
C LEU A 30 5.67 11.47 8.69
N SER A 31 5.66 11.89 9.95
CA SER A 31 6.71 11.52 10.92
C SER A 31 6.74 10.01 11.23
N ALA A 32 5.60 9.32 11.19
CA ALA A 32 5.56 7.88 11.36
C ALA A 32 6.16 7.12 10.16
N TYR A 33 6.04 7.64 8.94
CA TYR A 33 6.68 7.05 7.75
C TYR A 33 8.15 7.48 7.59
N TRP A 34 8.59 8.57 8.22
CA TRP A 34 9.94 9.12 8.09
C TRP A 34 10.70 9.07 9.42
N GLN A 35 11.35 7.92 9.71
CA GLN A 35 12.07 7.68 10.96
C GLN A 35 13.53 7.29 10.69
N PRO A 36 14.47 8.24 10.53
CA PRO A 36 15.84 7.95 10.06
C PRO A 36 16.62 7.01 10.98
N ASP A 37 16.34 7.02 12.28
CA ASP A 37 17.04 6.21 13.28
C ASP A 37 16.45 4.80 13.46
N LYS A 38 15.42 4.44 12.67
CA LYS A 38 14.74 3.13 12.76
C LYS A 38 14.98 2.25 11.54
N GLY A 39 14.66 0.97 11.71
CA GLY A 39 14.70 -0.04 10.65
C GLY A 39 13.71 0.21 9.50
N MET A 40 13.64 -0.75 8.57
CA MET A 40 12.77 -0.67 7.38
C MET A 40 11.28 -0.77 7.72
N LEU A 41 10.92 -1.57 8.73
CA LEU A 41 9.54 -1.70 9.20
C LEU A 41 9.35 -0.85 10.46
N VAL A 42 8.31 -0.03 10.45
CA VAL A 42 7.92 0.83 11.57
C VAL A 42 6.45 0.64 11.88
N GLU A 43 6.06 0.96 13.10
CA GLU A 43 4.66 0.82 13.53
C GLU A 43 3.75 1.72 12.70
N LYS A 44 2.57 1.21 12.33
CA LYS A 44 1.63 1.98 11.53
C LYS A 44 1.03 3.11 12.39
N PRO A 45 0.96 4.37 11.89
CA PRO A 45 0.50 5.50 12.69
C PRO A 45 -0.97 5.41 13.13
N PHE A 46 -1.77 4.61 12.41
CA PHE A 46 -3.17 4.33 12.65
C PHE A 46 -3.54 2.95 12.09
N GLY A 47 -4.46 2.24 12.74
CA GLY A 47 -4.85 0.87 12.44
C GLY A 47 -3.99 -0.16 13.14
N VAL A 48 -3.77 -1.30 12.47
CA VAL A 48 -3.06 -2.46 13.02
C VAL A 48 -1.84 -2.78 12.15
N GLY A 49 -0.71 -3.10 12.79
CA GLY A 49 0.47 -3.66 12.16
C GLY A 49 1.58 -2.65 11.83
N TYR A 50 2.39 -3.04 10.86
CA TYR A 50 3.59 -2.30 10.47
C TYR A 50 3.42 -1.64 9.11
N THR A 51 4.29 -0.69 8.84
CA THR A 51 4.41 0.04 7.60
C THR A 51 5.87 0.22 7.22
N LEU A 52 6.11 0.76 6.03
CA LEU A 52 7.43 0.98 5.48
C LEU A 52 8.00 2.34 5.90
N ASN A 53 9.25 2.35 6.36
CA ASN A 53 9.97 3.56 6.74
C ASN A 53 10.72 4.16 5.55
N LEU A 54 10.22 5.26 5.00
CA LEU A 54 10.79 5.93 3.83
C LEU A 54 12.15 6.59 4.09
N ALA A 55 12.52 6.81 5.36
CA ALA A 55 13.84 7.30 5.71
C ALA A 55 14.93 6.21 5.59
N ASN A 56 14.54 4.93 5.52
CA ASN A 56 15.48 3.83 5.37
C ASN A 56 15.76 3.54 3.88
N TRP A 57 17.04 3.50 3.49
CA TRP A 57 17.43 3.23 2.10
C TRP A 57 16.93 1.88 1.56
N ARG A 58 16.78 0.85 2.42
CA ARG A 58 16.27 -0.47 2.01
C ARG A 58 14.79 -0.42 1.60
N SER A 59 14.02 0.50 2.17
CA SER A 59 12.62 0.71 1.79
C SER A 59 12.49 1.13 0.33
N TRP A 60 13.42 1.94 -0.16
CA TRP A 60 13.42 2.36 -1.56
C TRP A 60 13.72 1.22 -2.53
N ILE A 61 14.52 0.23 -2.12
CA ILE A 61 14.70 -1.00 -2.90
C ILE A 61 13.38 -1.75 -3.01
N VAL A 62 12.65 -1.93 -1.90
CA VAL A 62 11.35 -2.61 -1.91
C VAL A 62 10.36 -1.88 -2.82
N VAL A 63 10.30 -0.54 -2.72
CA VAL A 63 9.45 0.30 -3.59
C VAL A 63 9.84 0.16 -5.05
N LEU A 64 11.14 0.17 -5.37
CA LEU A 64 11.63 0.02 -6.74
C LEU A 64 11.27 -1.35 -7.30
N VAL A 65 11.49 -2.44 -6.53
CA VAL A 65 11.14 -3.80 -6.95
C VAL A 65 9.63 -3.91 -7.18
N ALA A 66 8.81 -3.47 -6.23
CA ALA A 66 7.35 -3.49 -6.37
C ALA A 66 6.88 -2.66 -7.58
N GLY A 67 7.46 -1.48 -7.79
CA GLY A 67 7.18 -0.61 -8.94
C GLY A 67 7.61 -1.23 -10.27
N GLY A 68 8.77 -1.90 -10.31
CA GLY A 68 9.26 -2.61 -11.48
C GLY A 68 8.39 -3.80 -11.86
N LEU A 69 7.92 -4.57 -10.87
CA LEU A 69 6.97 -5.67 -11.09
C LEU A 69 5.62 -5.15 -11.61
N LEU A 70 5.10 -4.06 -11.03
CA LEU A 70 3.87 -3.42 -11.50
C LEU A 70 4.02 -2.91 -12.94
N TRP A 71 5.16 -2.30 -13.28
CA TRP A 71 5.43 -1.86 -14.64
C TRP A 71 5.51 -3.03 -15.62
N GLN A 72 6.14 -4.15 -15.23
CA GLN A 72 6.19 -5.35 -16.06
C GLN A 72 4.79 -5.94 -16.29
N GLU A 73 3.93 -5.97 -15.27
CA GLU A 73 2.54 -6.41 -15.39
C GLU A 73 1.75 -5.54 -16.37
N THR A 74 1.85 -4.21 -16.23
CA THR A 74 1.17 -3.27 -17.14
C THR A 74 1.67 -3.37 -18.59
N GLN A 75 2.95 -3.70 -18.82
CA GLN A 75 3.46 -3.94 -20.18
C GLN A 75 2.96 -5.25 -20.79
N LYS A 76 2.87 -6.33 -20.00
CA LYS A 76 2.31 -7.61 -20.48
C LYS A 76 0.87 -7.47 -20.94
N GLY A 77 0.06 -6.65 -20.25
CA GLY A 77 -1.30 -6.33 -20.69
C GLY A 77 -1.37 -5.47 -21.96
N ARG A 78 -0.28 -4.78 -22.34
CA ARG A 78 -0.23 -3.89 -23.51
C ARG A 78 0.39 -4.54 -24.75
N GLY A 79 1.14 -5.63 -24.58
CA GLY A 79 1.86 -6.33 -25.67
C GLY A 79 1.15 -7.56 -26.23
N GLY A 80 -0.09 -7.85 -25.81
CA GLY A 80 -0.82 -9.08 -26.16
C GLY A 80 -1.93 -8.96 -27.22
N GLU A 81 -2.22 -7.77 -27.76
CA GLU A 81 -3.35 -7.52 -28.68
C GLU A 81 -2.89 -6.99 -30.06
N VAL A 82 -1.82 -7.55 -30.64
CA VAL A 82 -1.47 -7.29 -32.05
C VAL A 82 -1.09 -8.58 -32.78
N SER A 83 -1.82 -9.66 -32.53
CA SER A 83 -1.76 -10.85 -33.38
C SER A 83 -3.17 -11.31 -33.69
N ASP A 84 -3.63 -10.92 -34.88
CA ASP A 84 -4.59 -11.66 -35.71
C ASP A 84 -6.04 -11.82 -35.21
N GLU A 85 -6.68 -10.74 -34.75
CA GLU A 85 -8.15 -10.67 -34.77
C GLU A 85 -8.60 -9.68 -35.85
N GLU A 86 -8.77 -10.20 -37.07
CA GLU A 86 -9.47 -9.47 -38.13
C GLU A 86 -10.89 -9.14 -37.61
N PRO A 87 -11.30 -7.87 -37.66
CA PRO A 87 -12.63 -7.47 -37.19
C PRO A 87 -13.69 -8.18 -38.04
N VAL A 88 -14.50 -9.02 -37.40
CA VAL A 88 -15.60 -9.73 -38.06
C VAL A 88 -16.68 -8.72 -38.43
N GLU A 89 -16.80 -8.40 -39.72
CA GLU A 89 -17.89 -7.57 -40.23
C GLU A 89 -19.22 -8.32 -40.11
N VAL A 90 -20.12 -7.79 -39.27
CA VAL A 90 -21.47 -8.32 -39.09
C VAL A 90 -22.38 -7.70 -40.14
N ILE A 91 -22.77 -8.48 -41.15
CA ILE A 91 -23.83 -8.11 -42.09
C ILE A 91 -25.17 -8.36 -41.37
N VAL A 92 -25.94 -7.29 -41.18
CA VAL A 92 -27.32 -7.38 -40.69
C VAL A 92 -28.21 -7.39 -41.94
N ASP A 93 -28.85 -8.52 -42.22
CA ASP A 93 -29.89 -8.57 -43.24
C ASP A 93 -31.18 -7.95 -42.66
N ASP A 94 -31.61 -6.83 -43.24
CA ASP A 94 -32.87 -6.16 -42.94
C ASP A 94 -34.00 -6.79 -43.80
N ASP A 95 -34.81 -7.67 -43.20
CA ASP A 95 -36.09 -8.17 -43.75
C ASP A 95 -37.27 -7.24 -43.37
#